data_AF-A0A6G0XYR7-F1
#
_entry.id   AF-A0A6G0XYR7-F1
#
_cell.length_a   1.000
_cell.length_b   1.000
_cell.length_c   1.000
_cell.angle_alpha   90.00
_cell.angle_beta   90.00
_cell.angle_gamma   90.00
#
_symmetry.space_group_name_H-M   'P 1'
#
loop_
_entity.id
_entity.type
_entity.pdbx_description
1 polymer ?
#
loop_
_entity_poly.entity_id
_entity_poly.type
_entity_poly.pdbx_seq_one_letter_code
_entity_poly.pdbx_strand_id
1 'polypeptide(L)'
;QLQFNIFTGYGISKMTGILLRNPFLYLLELENIRRNKQPKISKACSVAKRAKTRCVAKLHLSRNRGQDSTSEKEEVAVTNTCYKEARKCLKIAIASSNKRCWKEILETIDVDPWGKPYKLVSRKLQGPSATANMDPKAVLRITDALFPSCPPADALILPVEVEFPPFSVEEVGRAVHRAQRKSTALGLDCITERILSVVHKLRPAMLTGLYNQCARDGIVPASWKRARVVLIRKGGKPEVARLEEHIKSRGGLSPNQHGFRKQISTDDALRKLQQKILAAINFPSDKFCFGPSPISGGT
;
A
#
# COMPACT_ATOMS: atom_id res chain seq x y z
N GLN A 1 22.51 -15.41 29.77
CA GLN A 1 23.14 -16.50 28.99
C GLN A 1 22.18 -17.62 28.55
N LEU A 2 21.08 -17.90 29.25
CA LEU A 2 20.14 -18.97 28.86
C LEU A 2 19.21 -18.67 27.66
N GLN A 3 18.96 -17.40 27.31
CA GLN A 3 18.17 -17.06 26.10
C GLN A 3 18.95 -17.09 24.79
N PHE A 4 20.29 -17.08 24.83
CA PHE A 4 21.13 -17.11 23.64
C PHE A 4 21.21 -18.53 23.02
N ASN A 5 21.11 -19.58 23.85
CA ASN A 5 21.23 -20.98 23.39
C ASN A 5 19.93 -21.60 22.85
N ILE A 6 18.76 -21.01 23.12
CA ILE A 6 17.48 -21.56 22.62
C ILE A 6 17.25 -21.18 21.14
N PHE A 7 17.81 -20.05 20.68
CA PHE A 7 17.60 -19.57 19.31
C PHE A 7 18.61 -20.09 18.29
N THR A 8 19.81 -20.49 18.72
CA THR A 8 20.86 -21.00 17.81
C THR A 8 20.53 -22.41 17.29
N GLY A 9 19.95 -23.29 18.11
CA GLY A 9 19.57 -24.66 17.70
C GLY A 9 18.27 -24.75 16.88
N TYR A 10 17.22 -24.05 17.31
CA TYR A 10 15.90 -24.10 16.65
C TYR A 10 15.83 -23.26 15.37
N GLY A 11 16.57 -22.14 15.30
CA GLY A 11 16.59 -21.25 14.14
C GLY A 11 17.27 -21.86 12.92
N ILE A 12 18.37 -22.59 13.11
CA ILE A 12 19.13 -23.24 12.04
C ILE A 12 18.33 -24.42 11.47
N SER A 13 17.69 -25.25 12.31
CA SER A 13 16.87 -26.39 11.88
C SER A 13 15.57 -25.98 11.18
N LYS A 14 14.91 -24.88 11.61
CA LYS A 14 13.77 -24.31 10.86
C LYS A 14 14.19 -23.62 9.57
N MET A 15 15.35 -22.97 9.53
CA MET A 15 15.88 -22.42 8.28
C MET A 15 16.16 -23.53 7.25
N THR A 16 16.85 -24.60 7.65
CA THR A 16 17.11 -25.73 6.75
C THR A 16 15.82 -26.45 6.33
N GLY A 17 14.86 -26.65 7.24
CA GLY A 17 13.58 -27.29 6.94
C GLY A 17 12.62 -26.49 6.04
N ILE A 18 12.58 -25.16 6.16
CA ILE A 18 11.81 -24.28 5.27
C ILE A 18 12.50 -24.15 3.90
N LEU A 19 13.84 -24.16 3.85
CA LEU A 19 14.62 -24.07 2.61
C LEU A 19 14.64 -25.38 1.80
N LEU A 20 14.55 -26.55 2.46
CA LEU A 20 14.49 -27.85 1.77
C LEU A 20 13.12 -28.17 1.18
N ARG A 21 12.01 -27.67 1.76
CA ARG A 21 10.65 -27.98 1.29
C ARG A 21 10.16 -27.12 0.13
N ASN A 22 10.76 -25.97 -0.16
CA ASN A 22 10.31 -25.16 -1.29
C ASN A 22 11.36 -24.19 -1.88
N PRO A 23 12.47 -24.70 -2.44
CA PRO A 23 13.43 -23.86 -3.16
C PRO A 23 12.81 -23.19 -4.40
N PHE A 24 11.78 -23.81 -4.99
CA PHE A 24 11.23 -23.44 -6.29
C PHE A 24 10.30 -22.22 -6.27
N LEU A 25 9.52 -22.01 -5.20
CA LEU A 25 8.56 -20.89 -5.14
C LEU A 25 9.22 -19.54 -4.82
N TYR A 26 10.31 -19.52 -4.05
CA TYR A 26 11.04 -18.27 -3.77
C TYR A 26 12.01 -17.86 -4.88
N LEU A 27 12.43 -18.80 -5.72
CA LEU A 27 13.28 -18.52 -6.88
C LEU A 27 12.53 -17.74 -7.96
N LEU A 28 11.21 -17.89 -8.10
CA LEU A 28 10.40 -17.15 -9.09
C LEU A 28 10.27 -15.65 -8.77
N GLU A 29 10.15 -15.31 -7.49
CA GLU A 29 10.04 -13.91 -7.05
C GLU A 29 11.41 -13.20 -7.08
N LEU A 30 12.48 -13.95 -6.80
CA LEU A 30 13.85 -13.49 -6.97
C LEU A 30 14.34 -13.52 -8.44
N GLU A 31 13.74 -14.33 -9.32
CA GLU A 31 14.05 -14.40 -10.76
C GLU A 31 13.68 -13.10 -11.48
N ASN A 32 12.59 -12.44 -11.08
CA ASN A 32 12.19 -11.13 -11.63
C ASN A 32 13.11 -10.00 -11.15
N ILE A 33 13.58 -10.05 -9.90
CA ILE A 33 14.49 -9.04 -9.32
C ILE A 33 15.94 -9.25 -9.84
N ARG A 34 16.35 -10.50 -10.09
CA ARG A 34 17.74 -10.86 -10.46
C ARG A 34 18.04 -10.91 -11.96
N ARG A 35 17.03 -10.90 -12.83
CA ARG A 35 17.22 -10.73 -14.29
C ARG A 35 18.03 -9.48 -14.65
N ASN A 36 18.17 -8.53 -13.72
CA ASN A 36 18.90 -7.28 -13.89
C ASN A 36 20.37 -7.30 -13.39
N LYS A 37 20.86 -8.37 -12.73
CA LYS A 37 22.26 -8.43 -12.23
C LYS A 37 23.27 -8.87 -13.30
N GLN A 38 22.82 -9.48 -14.39
CA GLN A 38 23.65 -9.96 -15.51
C GLN A 38 23.00 -9.54 -16.85
N PRO A 39 22.98 -8.24 -17.17
CA PRO A 39 22.17 -7.70 -18.26
C PRO A 39 22.58 -8.29 -19.62
N LYS A 40 23.87 -8.61 -19.82
CA LYS A 40 24.40 -9.19 -21.07
C LYS A 40 23.85 -10.60 -21.33
N ILE A 41 23.91 -11.50 -20.34
CA ILE A 41 23.46 -12.91 -20.46
C ILE A 41 21.93 -12.99 -20.58
N SER A 42 21.22 -12.17 -19.79
CA SER A 42 19.76 -12.05 -19.84
C SER A 42 19.27 -11.53 -21.20
N LYS A 43 19.94 -10.51 -21.76
CA LYS A 43 19.68 -9.98 -23.09
C LYS A 43 19.95 -11.02 -24.18
N ALA A 44 21.07 -11.74 -24.12
CA ALA A 44 21.40 -12.80 -25.07
C ALA A 44 20.33 -13.92 -25.11
N CYS A 45 19.89 -14.39 -23.94
CA CYS A 45 18.80 -15.39 -23.86
C CYS A 45 17.46 -14.85 -24.41
N SER A 46 17.16 -13.57 -24.17
CA SER A 46 15.95 -12.92 -24.67
C SER A 46 15.98 -12.76 -26.20
N VAL A 47 17.14 -12.40 -26.76
CA VAL A 47 17.36 -12.28 -28.21
C VAL A 47 17.23 -13.66 -28.88
N ALA A 48 17.87 -14.70 -28.34
CA ALA A 48 17.77 -16.06 -28.86
C ALA A 48 16.32 -16.59 -28.82
N LYS A 49 15.57 -16.28 -27.74
CA LYS A 49 14.14 -16.60 -27.65
C LYS A 49 13.33 -15.93 -28.76
N ARG A 50 13.54 -14.64 -28.99
CA ARG A 50 12.86 -13.89 -30.07
C ARG A 50 13.22 -14.43 -31.45
N ALA A 51 14.48 -14.80 -31.69
CA ALA A 51 14.92 -15.42 -32.94
C ALA A 51 14.18 -16.74 -33.21
N LYS A 52 14.16 -17.66 -32.23
CA LYS A 52 13.38 -18.90 -32.31
C LYS A 52 11.91 -18.63 -32.61
N THR A 53 11.26 -17.72 -31.88
CA THR A 53 9.85 -17.42 -32.07
C THR A 53 9.56 -16.90 -33.48
N ARG A 54 10.44 -16.07 -34.05
CA ARG A 54 10.32 -15.59 -35.43
C ARG A 54 10.44 -16.73 -36.45
N CYS A 55 11.45 -17.60 -36.34
CA CYS A 55 11.63 -18.70 -37.28
C CYS A 55 10.48 -19.72 -37.20
N VAL A 56 9.96 -20.01 -36.00
CA VAL A 56 8.77 -20.85 -35.83
C VAL A 56 7.52 -20.21 -36.47
N ALA A 57 7.32 -18.90 -36.31
CA ALA A 57 6.22 -18.20 -36.95
C ALA A 57 6.32 -18.23 -38.48
N LYS A 58 7.52 -18.04 -39.04
CA LYS A 58 7.78 -18.18 -40.48
C LYS A 58 7.42 -19.57 -40.99
N LEU A 59 7.89 -20.62 -40.30
CA LEU A 59 7.59 -22.01 -40.67
C LEU A 59 6.09 -22.33 -40.62
N HIS A 60 5.34 -21.78 -39.64
CA HIS A 60 3.88 -21.92 -39.61
C HIS A 60 3.20 -21.23 -40.81
N LEU A 61 3.65 -20.03 -41.20
CA LEU A 61 3.11 -19.32 -42.36
C LEU A 61 3.39 -20.07 -43.68
N SER A 62 4.59 -20.61 -43.83
CA SER A 62 5.01 -21.40 -44.99
C SER A 62 4.18 -22.68 -45.14
N ARG A 63 3.99 -23.42 -44.05
CA ARG A 63 3.11 -24.60 -44.01
C ARG A 63 1.67 -24.29 -44.37
N ASN A 64 1.12 -23.17 -43.90
CA ASN A 64 -0.23 -22.74 -44.26
C ASN A 64 -0.38 -22.40 -45.76
N ARG A 65 0.73 -22.14 -46.47
CA ARG A 65 0.76 -21.92 -47.92
C ARG A 65 1.01 -23.22 -48.71
N GLY A 66 1.07 -24.37 -48.05
CA GLY A 66 1.37 -25.66 -48.68
C GLY A 66 2.83 -25.85 -49.06
N GLN A 67 3.73 -24.99 -48.58
CA GLN A 67 5.16 -25.09 -48.83
C GLN A 67 5.81 -25.89 -47.69
N ASP A 68 6.62 -26.90 -48.05
CA ASP A 68 7.41 -27.67 -47.09
C ASP A 68 8.90 -27.51 -47.38
N SER A 69 9.50 -26.46 -46.82
CA SER A 69 10.92 -26.15 -46.99
C SER A 69 11.78 -26.83 -45.93
N THR A 70 12.67 -27.71 -46.35
CA THR A 70 13.70 -28.33 -45.47
C THR A 70 14.62 -27.28 -44.84
N SER A 71 14.96 -26.23 -45.61
CA SER A 71 15.81 -25.13 -45.14
C SER A 71 15.19 -24.34 -43.97
N GLU A 72 13.87 -24.12 -43.99
CA GLU A 72 13.18 -23.44 -42.88
C GLU A 72 13.10 -24.32 -41.62
N LYS A 73 13.00 -25.65 -41.79
CA LYS A 73 13.05 -26.60 -40.66
C LYS A 73 14.43 -26.60 -40.01
N GLU A 74 15.50 -26.56 -40.81
CA GLU A 74 16.88 -26.46 -40.34
C GLU A 74 17.13 -25.14 -39.62
N GLU A 75 16.64 -24.00 -40.13
CA GLU A 75 16.75 -22.69 -39.49
C GLU A 75 16.06 -22.68 -38.10
N VAL A 76 14.89 -23.30 -37.98
CA VAL A 76 14.20 -23.49 -36.69
C VAL A 76 15.01 -24.38 -35.75
N ALA A 77 15.64 -25.44 -36.24
CA ALA A 77 16.48 -26.31 -35.44
C ALA A 77 17.69 -25.54 -34.86
N VAL A 78 18.40 -24.78 -35.70
CA VAL A 78 19.55 -23.95 -35.30
C VAL A 78 19.16 -22.86 -34.30
N THR A 79 18.06 -22.15 -34.54
CA THR A 79 17.61 -21.12 -33.58
C THR A 79 17.14 -21.72 -32.25
N ASN A 80 16.62 -22.95 -32.26
CA ASN A 80 16.23 -23.66 -31.05
C ASN A 80 17.45 -24.16 -30.24
N THR A 81 18.52 -24.62 -30.89
CA THR A 81 19.78 -24.99 -30.18
C THR A 81 20.42 -23.76 -29.54
N CYS A 82 20.54 -22.66 -30.28
CA CYS A 82 21.03 -21.38 -29.76
C CYS A 82 20.23 -20.88 -28.54
N TYR A 83 18.89 -20.99 -28.57
CA TYR A 83 18.06 -20.67 -27.41
C TYR A 83 18.30 -21.61 -26.22
N LYS A 84 18.45 -22.93 -26.45
CA LYS A 84 18.72 -23.90 -25.38
C LYS A 84 20.07 -23.60 -24.69
N GLU A 85 21.10 -23.29 -25.47
CA GLU A 85 22.43 -22.92 -24.96
C GLU A 85 22.37 -21.61 -24.17
N ALA A 86 21.79 -20.56 -24.74
CA ALA A 86 21.65 -19.27 -24.05
C ALA A 86 20.85 -19.40 -22.74
N ARG A 87 19.80 -20.26 -22.72
CA ARG A 87 19.04 -20.57 -21.52
C ARG A 87 19.87 -21.34 -20.49
N LYS A 88 20.72 -22.28 -20.92
CA LYS A 88 21.65 -23.01 -20.04
C LYS A 88 22.64 -22.04 -19.39
N CYS A 89 23.25 -21.15 -20.18
CA CYS A 89 24.14 -20.11 -19.67
C CYS A 89 23.44 -19.19 -18.66
N LEU A 90 22.20 -18.77 -18.94
CA LEU A 90 21.41 -17.97 -18.01
C LEU A 90 21.14 -18.70 -16.68
N LYS A 91 20.78 -19.99 -16.73
CA LYS A 91 20.57 -20.81 -15.52
C LYS A 91 21.84 -20.91 -14.67
N ILE A 92 22.99 -21.16 -15.31
CA ILE A 92 24.29 -21.22 -14.62
C ILE A 92 24.65 -19.87 -13.99
N ALA A 93 24.44 -18.77 -14.72
CA ALA A 93 24.68 -17.42 -14.20
C ALA A 93 23.77 -17.09 -13.00
N ILE A 94 22.50 -17.50 -13.03
CA ILE A 94 21.59 -17.34 -11.89
C ILE A 94 22.07 -18.19 -10.70
N ALA A 95 22.41 -19.46 -10.92
CA ALA A 95 22.88 -20.34 -9.85
C ALA A 95 24.15 -19.83 -9.17
N SER A 96 25.15 -19.40 -9.97
CA SER A 96 26.39 -18.81 -9.44
C SER A 96 26.15 -17.49 -8.71
N SER A 97 25.27 -16.62 -9.23
CA SER A 97 24.89 -15.38 -8.55
C SER A 97 24.14 -15.65 -7.24
N ASN A 98 23.29 -16.67 -7.19
CA ASN A 98 22.58 -17.05 -5.97
C ASN A 98 23.55 -17.57 -4.91
N LYS A 99 24.51 -18.42 -5.30
CA LYS A 99 25.56 -18.93 -4.42
C LYS A 99 26.41 -17.78 -3.85
N ARG A 100 26.82 -16.82 -4.68
CA ARG A 100 27.57 -15.64 -4.23
C ARG A 100 26.77 -14.79 -3.25
N CYS A 101 25.53 -14.46 -3.60
CA CYS A 101 24.64 -13.67 -2.75
C CYS A 101 24.38 -14.36 -1.40
N TRP A 102 24.28 -15.69 -1.39
CA TRP A 102 24.13 -16.45 -0.14
C TRP A 102 25.38 -16.35 0.73
N LYS A 103 26.57 -16.47 0.13
CA LYS A 103 27.84 -16.30 0.84
C LYS A 103 27.95 -14.91 1.48
N GLU A 104 27.63 -13.85 0.73
CA GLU A 104 27.61 -12.47 1.24
C GLU A 104 26.64 -12.30 2.42
N ILE A 105 25.46 -12.94 2.37
CA ILE A 105 24.48 -12.88 3.47
C ILE A 105 25.05 -13.58 4.71
N LEU A 106 25.67 -14.75 4.57
CA LEU A 106 26.28 -15.48 5.68
C LEU A 106 27.40 -14.66 6.35
N GLU A 107 28.26 -14.01 5.55
CA GLU A 107 29.35 -13.16 6.05
C GLU A 107 28.81 -11.93 6.83
N THR A 108 27.59 -11.47 6.55
CA THR A 108 26.96 -10.34 7.27
C THR A 108 26.27 -10.72 8.59
N ILE A 109 26.10 -12.00 8.90
CA ILE A 109 25.33 -12.44 10.10
C ILE A 109 25.98 -11.95 11.39
N ASP A 110 27.31 -12.05 11.48
CA ASP A 110 28.04 -11.69 12.70
C ASP A 110 28.17 -10.17 12.88
N VAL A 111 28.10 -9.41 11.78
CA VAL A 111 28.23 -7.95 11.79
C VAL A 111 26.88 -7.26 12.03
N ASP A 112 25.79 -7.75 11.42
CA ASP A 112 24.45 -7.19 11.56
C ASP A 112 23.39 -8.31 11.69
N PRO A 113 23.19 -8.84 12.92
CA PRO A 113 22.23 -9.90 13.18
C PRO A 113 20.78 -9.54 12.82
N TRP A 114 20.44 -8.25 12.81
CA TRP A 114 19.08 -7.74 12.54
C TRP A 114 18.89 -7.19 11.11
N GLY A 115 19.93 -7.30 10.29
CA GLY A 115 20.00 -6.77 8.94
C GLY A 115 19.29 -7.60 7.89
N LYS A 116 19.99 -7.82 6.78
CA LYS A 116 19.50 -8.60 5.64
C LYS A 116 19.19 -10.06 5.99
N PRO A 117 20.00 -10.79 6.80
CA PRO A 117 19.70 -12.17 7.17
C PRO A 117 18.38 -12.30 7.95
N TYR A 118 18.18 -11.45 8.97
CA TYR A 118 16.93 -11.42 9.73
C TYR A 118 15.72 -11.08 8.85
N LYS A 119 15.81 -10.02 8.04
CA LYS A 119 14.74 -9.61 7.12
C LYS A 119 14.39 -10.72 6.13
N LEU A 120 15.37 -11.49 5.66
CA LEU A 120 15.13 -12.62 4.75
C LEU A 120 14.27 -13.70 5.44
N VAL A 121 14.67 -14.13 6.64
CA VAL A 121 13.99 -15.21 7.39
C VAL A 121 12.61 -14.77 7.87
N SER A 122 12.48 -13.50 8.27
CA SER A 122 11.20 -12.93 8.68
C SER A 122 10.29 -12.57 7.50
N ARG A 123 10.68 -12.88 6.25
CA ARG A 123 9.96 -12.51 5.01
C ARG A 123 9.71 -10.99 4.88
N LYS A 124 10.58 -10.17 5.45
CA LYS A 124 10.57 -8.69 5.39
C LYS A 124 11.59 -8.13 4.40
N LEU A 125 12.34 -8.98 3.69
CA LEU A 125 13.26 -8.55 2.65
C LEU A 125 12.45 -8.15 1.41
N GLN A 126 12.22 -6.85 1.26
CA GLN A 126 11.54 -6.31 0.09
C GLN A 126 12.53 -6.09 -1.05
N GLY A 127 12.06 -6.28 -2.29
CA GLY A 127 12.80 -5.88 -3.47
C GLY A 127 13.02 -4.36 -3.51
N PRO A 128 13.88 -3.86 -4.42
CA PRO A 128 13.98 -2.42 -4.67
C PRO A 128 12.58 -1.85 -4.92
N SER A 129 12.29 -0.64 -4.42
CA SER A 129 11.03 0.02 -4.71
C SER A 129 10.85 0.13 -6.23
N ALA A 130 9.61 0.18 -6.71
CA ALA A 130 9.34 0.36 -8.14
C ALA A 130 10.02 1.63 -8.70
N THR A 131 10.23 2.63 -7.85
CA THR A 131 10.93 3.88 -8.14
C THR A 131 12.45 3.77 -8.14
N ALA A 132 13.05 2.71 -7.59
CA ALA A 132 14.51 2.58 -7.46
C ALA A 132 15.23 2.51 -8.82
N ASN A 133 14.51 2.12 -9.87
CA ASN A 133 15.03 2.08 -11.24
C ASN A 133 14.52 3.24 -12.12
N MET A 134 13.74 4.17 -11.56
CA MET A 134 13.24 5.33 -12.30
C MET A 134 14.29 6.43 -12.33
N ASP A 135 14.33 7.19 -13.44
CA ASP A 135 15.12 8.41 -13.53
C ASP A 135 14.70 9.39 -12.41
N PRO A 136 15.63 9.89 -11.57
CA PRO A 136 15.31 10.84 -10.50
C PRO A 136 14.53 12.07 -10.96
N LYS A 137 14.82 12.58 -12.17
CA LYS A 137 14.09 13.73 -12.73
C LYS A 137 12.64 13.37 -13.05
N ALA A 138 12.38 12.16 -13.54
CA ALA A 138 11.03 11.67 -13.77
C ALA A 138 10.24 11.51 -12.46
N VAL A 139 10.88 11.05 -11.38
CA VAL A 139 10.25 10.94 -10.06
C VAL A 139 9.87 12.31 -9.51
N LEU A 140 10.75 13.31 -9.63
CA LEU A 140 10.45 14.69 -9.21
C LEU A 140 9.26 15.27 -9.99
N ARG A 141 9.28 15.19 -11.33
CA ARG A 141 8.16 15.66 -12.16
C ARG A 141 6.81 15.03 -11.78
N ILE A 142 6.80 13.73 -11.49
CA ILE A 142 5.58 13.02 -11.07
C ILE A 142 5.14 13.50 -9.68
N THR A 143 6.08 13.66 -8.75
CA THR A 143 5.80 14.14 -7.40
C THR A 143 5.23 15.56 -7.42
N ASP A 144 5.85 16.48 -8.17
CA ASP A 144 5.42 17.88 -8.29
C ASP A 144 4.01 17.97 -8.92
N ALA A 145 3.71 17.14 -9.91
CA ALA A 145 2.39 17.08 -10.52
C ALA A 145 1.31 16.49 -9.61
N LEU A 146 1.64 15.49 -8.78
CA LEU A 146 0.70 14.84 -7.87
C LEU A 146 0.48 15.61 -6.57
N PHE A 147 1.49 16.35 -6.12
CA PHE A 147 1.51 17.10 -4.87
C PHE A 147 2.00 18.53 -5.12
N PRO A 148 1.21 19.36 -5.84
CA PRO A 148 1.59 20.75 -6.09
C PRO A 148 1.81 21.48 -4.78
N SER A 149 2.85 22.32 -4.72
CA SER A 149 3.06 23.21 -3.57
C SER A 149 1.92 24.23 -3.54
N CYS A 150 0.90 23.97 -2.72
CA CYS A 150 -0.05 24.99 -2.36
C CYS A 150 0.62 25.98 -1.41
N PRO A 151 0.55 27.30 -1.67
CA PRO A 151 0.86 28.28 -0.63
C PRO A 151 -0.01 27.97 0.61
N PRO A 152 0.47 28.28 1.83
CA PRO A 152 -0.34 28.14 3.03
C PRO A 152 -1.66 28.84 2.77
N ALA A 153 -2.78 28.10 2.85
CA ALA A 153 -4.06 28.75 2.82
C ALA A 153 -4.10 29.72 4.00
N ASP A 154 -4.60 30.94 3.78
CA ASP A 154 -4.90 31.89 4.84
C ASP A 154 -5.99 31.25 5.71
N ALA A 155 -5.56 30.44 6.67
CA ALA A 155 -6.43 29.82 7.63
C ALA A 155 -7.02 30.97 8.44
N LEU A 156 -8.31 31.24 8.25
CA LEU A 156 -9.06 32.11 9.13
C LEU A 156 -9.04 31.45 10.51
N ILE A 157 -8.08 31.84 11.35
CA ILE A 157 -8.06 31.49 12.77
C ILE A 157 -9.13 32.37 13.41
N LEU A 158 -10.36 31.86 13.41
CA LEU A 158 -11.43 32.49 14.18
C LEU A 158 -11.15 32.21 15.67
N PRO A 159 -11.09 33.24 16.53
CA PRO A 159 -11.01 33.04 17.96
C PRO A 159 -12.30 32.36 18.42
N VAL A 160 -12.19 31.06 18.70
CA VAL A 160 -13.25 30.27 19.29
C VAL A 160 -12.98 30.26 20.80
N GLU A 161 -13.73 31.06 21.55
CA GLU A 161 -13.74 31.05 23.03
C GLU A 161 -14.52 29.84 23.56
N VAL A 162 -14.14 28.63 23.14
CA VAL A 162 -14.74 27.40 23.66
C VAL A 162 -13.74 26.76 24.60
N GLU A 163 -14.04 26.78 25.89
CA GLU A 163 -13.35 25.94 26.87
C GLU A 163 -13.57 24.48 26.48
N PHE A 164 -12.50 23.82 26.05
CA PHE A 164 -12.55 22.41 25.72
C PHE A 164 -12.45 21.59 27.01
N PRO A 165 -13.47 20.79 27.37
CA PRO A 165 -13.42 20.00 28.59
C PRO A 165 -12.26 18.99 28.52
N PRO A 166 -11.48 18.80 29.60
CA PRO A 166 -10.35 17.89 29.58
C PRO A 166 -10.83 16.45 29.35
N PHE A 167 -10.12 15.73 28.49
CA PHE A 167 -10.30 14.29 28.29
C PHE A 167 -10.07 13.53 29.58
N SER A 168 -10.96 12.58 29.87
CA SER A 168 -10.82 11.66 31.00
C SER A 168 -9.87 10.51 30.67
N VAL A 169 -9.32 9.84 31.70
CA VAL A 169 -8.47 8.66 31.49
C VAL A 169 -9.25 7.53 30.82
N GLU A 170 -10.51 7.36 31.20
CA GLU A 170 -11.41 6.34 30.66
C GLU A 170 -11.74 6.61 29.18
N GLU A 171 -11.91 7.88 28.81
CA GLU A 171 -12.14 8.27 27.43
C GLU A 171 -10.94 7.93 26.53
N VAL A 172 -9.74 8.33 26.98
CA VAL A 172 -8.50 7.99 26.29
C VAL A 172 -8.31 6.47 26.23
N GLY A 173 -8.62 5.75 27.31
CA GLY A 173 -8.59 4.29 27.36
C GLY A 173 -9.52 3.64 26.33
N ARG A 174 -10.76 4.14 26.18
CA ARG A 174 -11.69 3.68 25.13
C ARG A 174 -11.15 3.96 23.72
N ALA A 175 -10.47 5.09 23.51
CA ALA A 175 -9.84 5.41 22.23
C ALA A 175 -8.69 4.44 21.90
N VAL A 176 -7.77 4.24 22.85
CA VAL A 176 -6.62 3.33 22.70
C VAL A 176 -7.08 1.88 22.51
N HIS A 177 -8.11 1.44 23.23
CA HIS A 177 -8.68 0.09 23.08
C HIS A 177 -9.31 -0.15 21.71
N ARG A 178 -9.89 0.88 21.09
CA ARG A 178 -10.38 0.80 19.70
C ARG A 178 -9.23 0.81 18.71
N ALA A 179 -8.20 1.61 18.96
CA ALA A 179 -7.07 1.79 18.06
C ALA A 179 -6.22 0.50 17.93
N GLN A 180 -5.97 -0.23 19.02
CA GLN A 180 -5.15 -1.47 18.99
C GLN A 180 -5.70 -2.58 18.09
N ARG A 181 -6.99 -2.52 17.72
CA ARG A 181 -7.65 -3.49 16.83
C ARG A 181 -7.42 -3.17 15.35
N LYS A 182 -7.02 -1.94 15.03
CA LYS A 182 -6.78 -1.50 13.65
C LYS A 182 -5.37 -1.89 13.23
N SER A 183 -5.26 -2.49 12.05
CA SER A 183 -3.97 -2.68 11.38
C SER A 183 -3.66 -1.47 10.49
N THR A 184 -3.63 -0.28 11.10
CA THR A 184 -3.33 0.98 10.40
C THR A 184 -1.87 0.97 9.91
N ALA A 185 -1.61 1.67 8.81
CA ALA A 185 -0.24 1.90 8.36
C ALA A 185 0.57 2.59 9.48
N LEU A 186 1.80 2.10 9.71
CA LEU A 186 2.67 2.64 10.74
C LEU A 186 3.15 4.05 10.36
N GLY A 187 3.19 4.92 11.36
CA GLY A 187 3.82 6.24 11.25
C GLY A 187 5.34 6.15 11.03
N LEU A 188 5.97 7.31 10.88
CA LEU A 188 7.43 7.40 10.71
C LEU A 188 8.20 6.88 11.93
N ASP A 189 7.60 6.99 13.10
CA ASP A 189 8.09 6.51 14.39
C ASP A 189 8.00 4.99 14.56
N CYS A 190 7.29 4.29 13.67
CA CYS A 190 7.01 2.85 13.75
C CYS A 190 6.35 2.40 15.07
N ILE A 191 5.74 3.33 15.83
CA ILE A 191 5.03 3.00 17.07
C ILE A 191 3.68 2.40 16.68
N THR A 192 3.42 1.20 17.18
CA THR A 192 2.16 0.52 16.90
C THR A 192 1.10 0.87 17.95
N GLU A 193 -0.16 0.82 17.56
CA GLU A 193 -1.30 0.98 18.49
C GLU A 193 -1.30 -0.04 19.64
N ARG A 194 -0.66 -1.20 19.43
CA ARG A 194 -0.47 -2.22 20.48
C ARG A 194 0.55 -1.74 21.52
N ILE A 195 1.61 -1.06 21.10
CA ILE A 195 2.60 -0.48 22.01
C ILE A 195 1.93 0.64 22.82
N LEU A 196 1.16 1.51 22.16
CA LEU A 196 0.37 2.55 22.84
C LEU A 196 -0.60 1.96 23.88
N SER A 197 -1.26 0.84 23.57
CA SER A 197 -2.10 0.11 24.51
C SER A 197 -1.35 -0.39 25.75
N VAL A 198 -0.16 -0.97 25.57
CA VAL A 198 0.67 -1.41 26.71
C VAL A 198 1.13 -0.21 27.55
N VAL A 199 1.58 0.86 26.90
CA VAL A 199 2.04 2.08 27.59
C VAL A 199 0.90 2.72 28.38
N HIS A 200 -0.30 2.83 27.79
CA HIS A 200 -1.46 3.40 28.47
C HIS A 200 -1.91 2.55 29.66
N LYS A 201 -1.81 1.22 29.58
CA LYS A 201 -2.10 0.33 30.73
C LYS A 201 -1.13 0.54 31.89
N LEU A 202 0.14 0.80 31.60
CA LEU A 202 1.16 1.02 32.64
C LEU A 202 1.13 2.44 33.20
N ARG A 203 0.88 3.44 32.36
CA ARG A 203 0.84 4.87 32.73
C ARG A 203 -0.33 5.58 32.04
N PRO A 204 -1.56 5.43 32.55
CA PRO A 204 -2.76 6.02 31.93
C PRO A 204 -2.70 7.54 31.84
N ALA A 205 -2.20 8.19 32.90
CA ALA A 205 -2.11 9.65 33.01
C ALA A 205 -1.19 10.31 31.96
N MET A 206 -0.22 9.58 31.41
CA MET A 206 0.78 10.15 30.49
C MET A 206 0.16 10.59 29.15
N LEU A 207 -0.63 9.70 28.52
CA LEU A 207 -1.30 10.04 27.25
C LEU A 207 -2.42 11.04 27.46
N THR A 208 -3.19 10.90 28.55
CA THR A 208 -4.26 11.84 28.89
C THR A 208 -3.73 13.24 29.16
N GLY A 209 -2.64 13.36 29.92
CA GLY A 209 -1.98 14.64 30.18
C GLY A 209 -1.49 15.29 28.89
N LEU A 210 -0.87 14.50 27.99
CA LEU A 210 -0.40 14.97 26.69
C LEU A 210 -1.55 15.50 25.82
N TYR A 211 -2.64 14.75 25.68
CA TYR A 211 -3.79 15.18 24.87
C TYR A 211 -4.47 16.42 25.44
N ASN A 212 -4.62 16.50 26.76
CA ASN A 212 -5.18 17.68 27.42
C ASN A 212 -4.27 18.91 27.26
N GLN A 213 -2.96 18.73 27.28
CA GLN A 213 -2.02 19.81 27.01
C GLN A 213 -2.14 20.29 25.56
N CYS A 214 -2.16 19.38 24.59
CA CYS A 214 -2.37 19.75 23.18
C CYS A 214 -3.71 20.48 22.95
N ALA A 215 -4.77 20.09 23.67
CA ALA A 215 -6.08 20.73 23.58
C ALA A 215 -6.07 22.15 24.19
N ARG A 216 -5.44 22.33 25.36
CA ARG A 216 -5.30 23.65 26.00
C ARG A 216 -4.44 24.61 25.20
N ASP A 217 -3.29 24.12 24.73
CA ASP A 217 -2.31 24.96 24.04
C ASP A 217 -2.72 25.20 22.57
N GLY A 218 -3.68 24.43 22.05
CA GLY A 218 -4.04 24.43 20.63
C GLY A 218 -2.93 23.92 19.71
N ILE A 219 -1.90 23.27 20.28
CA ILE A 219 -0.70 22.85 19.56
C ILE A 219 -0.70 21.34 19.36
N VAL A 220 -0.70 20.93 18.10
CA VAL A 220 -0.39 19.54 17.72
C VAL A 220 1.10 19.46 17.33
N PRO A 221 1.89 18.55 17.93
CA PRO A 221 3.31 18.42 17.65
C PRO A 221 3.62 18.29 16.15
N ALA A 222 4.64 19.00 15.69
CA ALA A 222 5.05 18.95 14.28
C ALA A 222 5.43 17.53 13.83
N SER A 223 5.99 16.72 14.72
CA SER A 223 6.33 15.31 14.46
C SER A 223 5.10 14.47 14.09
N TRP A 224 3.93 14.76 14.65
CA TRP A 224 2.68 14.04 14.38
C TRP A 224 2.05 14.45 13.05
N LYS A 225 2.35 15.66 12.59
CA LYS A 225 1.91 16.19 11.28
C LYS A 225 2.73 15.64 10.12
N ARG A 226 3.87 14.97 10.39
CA ARG A 226 4.70 14.34 9.36
C ARG A 226 4.20 12.95 9.04
N ALA A 227 3.94 12.68 7.76
CA ALA A 227 3.53 11.37 7.29
C ALA A 227 4.38 10.90 6.09
N ARG A 228 4.57 9.58 5.97
CA ARG A 228 5.12 8.99 4.75
C ARG A 228 4.02 8.82 3.72
N VAL A 229 4.08 9.59 2.65
CA VAL A 229 3.13 9.48 1.54
C VAL A 229 3.44 8.24 0.72
N VAL A 230 2.45 7.38 0.54
CA VAL A 230 2.54 6.18 -0.29
C VAL A 230 1.42 6.24 -1.33
N LEU A 231 1.80 6.23 -2.61
CA LEU A 231 0.83 6.21 -3.70
C LEU A 231 0.19 4.83 -3.80
N ILE A 232 -1.07 4.74 -3.39
CA ILE A 232 -1.88 3.54 -3.57
C ILE A 232 -2.70 3.73 -4.84
N ARG A 233 -2.43 2.91 -5.86
CA ARG A 233 -3.28 2.85 -7.05
C ARG A 233 -4.68 2.44 -6.63
N LYS A 234 -5.65 3.33 -6.80
CA LYS A 234 -7.07 3.02 -6.58
C LYS A 234 -7.49 2.01 -7.65
N GLY A 235 -7.68 0.75 -7.25
CA GLY A 235 -8.12 -0.31 -8.17
C GLY A 235 -9.59 -0.15 -8.53
N GLY A 236 -9.94 -0.32 -9.80
CA GLY A 236 -11.32 -0.55 -10.23
C GLY A 236 -11.73 -1.96 -9.83
N LYS A 237 -12.31 -2.12 -8.63
CA LYS A 237 -12.76 -3.44 -8.16
C LYS A 237 -14.11 -3.76 -8.80
N PRO A 238 -14.20 -4.77 -9.70
CA PRO A 238 -15.47 -5.15 -10.33
C PRO A 238 -16.50 -5.69 -9.32
N GLU A 239 -16.06 -6.20 -8.17
CA GLU A 239 -16.94 -6.61 -7.07
C GLU A 239 -17.76 -5.47 -6.49
N VAL A 240 -17.17 -4.27 -6.35
CA VAL A 240 -17.87 -3.09 -5.84
C VAL A 240 -18.94 -2.66 -6.85
N ALA A 241 -18.64 -2.72 -8.15
CA ALA A 241 -19.61 -2.43 -9.21
C ALA A 241 -20.79 -3.42 -9.22
N ARG A 242 -20.52 -4.73 -9.03
CA ARG A 242 -21.57 -5.77 -8.96
C ARG A 242 -22.45 -5.61 -7.72
N LEU A 243 -21.86 -5.28 -6.57
CA LEU A 243 -22.61 -5.01 -5.34
C LEU A 243 -23.47 -3.75 -5.47
N GLU A 244 -22.94 -2.68 -6.05
CA GLU A 244 -23.71 -1.45 -6.32
C GLU A 244 -24.92 -1.70 -7.24
N GLU A 245 -24.76 -2.53 -8.27
CA GLU A 245 -25.85 -2.92 -9.18
C GLU A 245 -26.90 -3.77 -8.47
N HIS A 246 -26.49 -4.72 -7.62
CA HIS A 246 -27.39 -5.55 -6.84
C HIS A 246 -28.17 -4.77 -5.76
N ILE A 247 -27.54 -3.80 -5.10
CA ILE A 247 -28.20 -2.95 -4.10
C ILE A 247 -29.20 -2.00 -4.80
N LYS A 248 -28.85 -1.49 -5.99
CA LYS A 248 -29.76 -0.69 -6.82
C LYS A 248 -30.98 -1.49 -7.28
N SER A 249 -30.80 -2.72 -7.77
CA SER A 249 -31.90 -3.54 -8.27
C SER A 249 -32.89 -3.94 -7.17
N ARG A 250 -32.44 -4.04 -5.92
CA ARG A 250 -33.29 -4.30 -4.75
C ARG A 250 -33.88 -3.04 -4.10
N GLY A 251 -33.66 -1.86 -4.66
CA GLY A 251 -34.19 -0.60 -4.11
C GLY A 251 -33.59 -0.19 -2.75
N GLY A 252 -32.43 -0.73 -2.37
CA GLY A 252 -31.83 -0.55 -1.04
C GLY A 252 -31.17 0.82 -0.80
N LEU A 253 -31.24 1.76 -1.74
CA LEU A 253 -30.62 3.08 -1.63
C LEU A 253 -31.68 4.17 -1.52
N SER A 254 -31.56 5.00 -0.50
CA SER A 254 -32.43 6.16 -0.32
C SER A 254 -32.28 7.17 -1.47
N PRO A 255 -33.37 7.82 -1.92
CA PRO A 255 -33.31 8.89 -2.91
C PRO A 255 -32.55 10.14 -2.42
N ASN A 256 -32.25 10.23 -1.13
CA ASN A 256 -31.44 11.31 -0.52
C ASN A 256 -30.00 10.87 -0.23
N GLN A 257 -29.59 9.67 -0.63
CA GLN A 257 -28.20 9.23 -0.51
C GLN A 257 -27.41 9.69 -1.74
N HIS A 258 -26.49 10.62 -1.54
CA HIS A 258 -25.64 11.20 -2.59
C HIS A 258 -24.21 10.64 -2.58
N GLY A 259 -23.74 10.15 -1.43
CA GLY A 259 -22.42 9.53 -1.32
C GLY A 259 -22.36 8.16 -1.99
N PHE A 260 -21.25 7.87 -2.67
CA PHE A 260 -20.91 6.56 -3.23
C PHE A 260 -21.93 6.02 -4.24
N ARG A 261 -22.51 6.88 -5.09
CA ARG A 261 -23.38 6.48 -6.20
C ARG A 261 -22.77 6.92 -7.53
N LYS A 262 -22.78 6.01 -8.51
CA LYS A 262 -22.41 6.33 -9.90
C LYS A 262 -23.31 7.47 -10.42
N GLN A 263 -22.70 8.53 -10.98
CA GLN A 263 -23.37 9.72 -11.55
C GLN A 263 -24.08 10.65 -10.53
N ILE A 264 -23.78 10.55 -9.23
CA ILE A 264 -24.26 11.50 -8.22
C ILE A 264 -23.05 11.95 -7.41
N SER A 265 -22.88 13.26 -7.31
CA SER A 265 -21.73 13.91 -6.69
C SER A 265 -22.11 14.63 -5.40
N THR A 266 -21.10 15.10 -4.68
CA THR A 266 -21.30 16.02 -3.54
C THR A 266 -21.95 17.33 -4.00
N ASP A 267 -21.73 17.77 -5.25
CA ASP A 267 -22.35 18.97 -5.83
C ASP A 267 -23.88 18.81 -5.93
N ASP A 268 -24.36 17.65 -6.34
CA ASP A 268 -25.80 17.36 -6.42
C ASP A 268 -26.48 17.37 -5.04
N ALA A 269 -25.76 16.96 -4.00
CA ALA A 269 -26.23 17.02 -2.62
C ALA A 269 -26.37 18.48 -2.16
N LEU A 270 -25.39 19.32 -2.48
CA LEU A 270 -25.40 20.74 -2.15
C LEU A 270 -26.52 21.48 -2.88
N ARG A 271 -26.70 21.25 -4.18
CA ARG A 271 -27.82 21.83 -4.96
C ARG A 271 -29.17 21.46 -4.38
N LYS A 272 -29.36 20.20 -4.00
CA LYS A 272 -30.61 19.71 -3.39
C LYS A 272 -30.85 20.31 -2.00
N LEU A 273 -29.80 20.50 -1.21
CA LEU A 273 -29.88 21.19 0.07
C LEU A 273 -30.27 22.66 -0.12
N GLN A 274 -29.63 23.35 -1.06
CA GLN A 274 -29.93 24.74 -1.40
C GLN A 274 -31.38 24.91 -1.86
N GLN A 275 -31.87 24.01 -2.73
CA GLN A 275 -33.27 24.00 -3.14
C GLN A 275 -34.24 23.80 -1.97
N LYS A 276 -33.93 22.91 -1.03
CA LYS A 276 -34.74 22.72 0.17
C LYS A 276 -34.78 23.96 1.06
N ILE A 277 -33.65 24.63 1.23
CA ILE A 277 -33.57 25.88 2.01
C ILE A 277 -34.39 26.99 1.33
N LEU A 278 -34.23 27.16 0.01
CA LEU A 278 -35.00 28.15 -0.75
C LEU A 278 -36.50 27.86 -0.73
N ALA A 279 -36.90 26.59 -0.82
CA ALA A 279 -38.29 26.18 -0.69
C ALA A 279 -38.84 26.44 0.73
N ALA A 280 -38.02 26.27 1.78
CA ALA A 280 -38.40 26.55 3.16
C ALA A 280 -38.55 28.06 3.44
N ILE A 281 -37.70 28.89 2.84
CA ILE A 281 -37.75 30.35 2.95
C ILE A 281 -38.96 30.93 2.20
N ASN A 282 -39.37 30.31 1.10
CA ASN A 282 -40.51 30.75 0.28
C ASN A 282 -41.87 30.24 0.79
N PHE A 283 -41.97 29.68 1.99
CA PHE A 283 -43.28 29.39 2.60
C PHE A 283 -43.97 30.71 3.00
N PRO A 284 -45.24 30.95 2.62
CA PRO A 284 -46.01 32.04 3.18
C PRO A 284 -46.10 31.87 4.70
N SER A 285 -45.84 32.96 5.40
CA SER A 285 -45.48 33.13 6.81
C SER A 285 -46.45 32.56 7.86
N ASP A 286 -47.56 31.93 7.47
CA ASP A 286 -48.71 31.73 8.35
C ASP A 286 -48.76 30.38 9.08
N LYS A 287 -47.67 29.61 9.12
CA LYS A 287 -47.65 28.28 9.77
C LYS A 287 -46.47 28.01 10.72
N PHE A 288 -45.82 29.04 11.25
CA PHE A 288 -45.06 28.86 12.49
C PHE A 288 -45.99 29.07 13.68
N CYS A 289 -46.55 27.98 14.21
CA CYS A 289 -47.19 27.98 15.52
C CYS A 289 -46.09 28.17 16.58
N PHE A 290 -45.68 29.42 16.83
CA PHE A 290 -44.99 29.74 18.07
C PHE A 290 -46.03 29.57 19.19
N GLY A 291 -45.95 28.43 19.89
CA GLY A 291 -46.72 28.24 21.12
C GLY A 291 -46.42 29.38 22.10
N PRO A 292 -47.41 29.89 22.85
CA PRO A 292 -47.19 30.99 23.78
C PRO A 292 -46.14 30.57 24.82
N SER A 293 -45.06 31.35 24.91
CA SER A 293 -44.05 31.18 25.96
C SER A 293 -44.66 31.53 27.31
N PRO A 294 -44.42 30.75 28.38
CA PRO A 294 -44.91 31.08 29.70
C PRO A 294 -44.12 32.30 30.21
N ILE A 295 -44.80 33.42 30.38
CA ILE A 295 -44.25 34.58 31.08
C ILE A 295 -44.10 34.17 32.55
N SER A 296 -42.85 34.07 32.95
CA SER A 296 -42.40 33.94 34.34
C SER A 296 -42.94 35.09 35.20
N GLY A 297 -43.45 34.74 36.37
CA GLY A 297 -43.94 35.66 37.37
C GLY A 297 -42.89 36.70 37.80
N GLY A 298 -43.38 37.92 37.97
CA GLY A 298 -42.74 38.97 38.75
C GLY A 298 -43.68 39.38 39.88
N THR A 299 -43.08 39.50 41.07
CA THR A 299 -43.58 39.93 42.39
C THR A 299 -44.54 39.01 43.11
#